data_AF-A0A7S2HI51-F1
#
_entry.id   AF-A0A7S2HI51-F1
#
_cell.length_a   1.000
_cell.length_b   1.000
_cell.length_c   1.000
_cell.angle_alpha   90.00
_cell.angle_beta   90.00
_cell.angle_gamma   90.00
#
_symmetry.space_group_name_H-M   'P 1'
#
loop_
_entity.id
_entity.type
_entity.pdbx_description
1 polymer ?
#
loop_
_entity_poly.entity_id
_entity_poly.type
_entity_poly.pdbx_seq_one_letter_code
_entity_poly.pdbx_strand_id
1 'polypeptide(L)'
;NGLEIDRPAFGSMGSDIGAVSTFYMYWLRFSTCRSDQAFSRHDKWDLQDAPSPLMRRLMQQKNREIRDKARLMFNDKVRRLSRWVMALDPRPCEHLELSDMGGEVAEEAPADERAFHCAACNKCYKNAGQLSNHEKSTK
;
A
#
# COMPACT_ATOMS: atom_id res chain seq x y z
N ASN A 1 13.65 24.04 -8.68
CA ASN A 1 12.87 23.40 -9.75
C ASN A 1 12.35 22.06 -9.26
N GLY A 2 11.29 22.09 -8.44
CA GLY A 2 10.61 20.86 -8.04
C GLY A 2 9.78 20.39 -9.23
N LEU A 3 10.07 19.20 -9.75
CA LEU A 3 9.23 18.58 -10.75
C LEU A 3 7.82 18.46 -10.15
N GLU A 4 6.85 19.13 -10.78
CA GLU A 4 5.45 19.01 -10.41
C GLU A 4 5.02 17.59 -10.78
N ILE A 5 4.98 16.71 -9.78
CA ILE A 5 4.53 15.34 -9.96
C ILE A 5 3.02 15.40 -9.96
N ASP A 6 2.45 15.34 -11.15
CA ASP A 6 1.01 15.17 -11.34
C ASP A 6 0.60 13.84 -10.71
N ARG A 7 -0.28 13.91 -9.70
CA ARG A 7 -0.80 12.76 -8.96
C ARG A 7 -2.27 12.66 -9.28
N PRO A 8 -2.74 11.58 -9.92
CA PRO A 8 -4.15 11.44 -10.23
C PRO A 8 -4.96 11.44 -8.93
N ALA A 9 -6.04 12.23 -8.94
CA ALA A 9 -6.99 12.27 -7.84
C ALA A 9 -7.81 10.98 -7.78
N PHE A 10 -8.26 10.61 -6.58
CA PHE A 10 -9.12 9.43 -6.40
C PHE A 10 -10.47 9.56 -7.13
N GLY A 11 -10.95 10.79 -7.34
CA GLY A 11 -12.21 11.06 -8.01
C GLY A 11 -13.44 10.94 -7.10
N SER A 12 -14.59 10.67 -7.70
CA SER A 12 -15.88 10.53 -7.02
C SER A 12 -16.64 9.30 -7.55
N MET A 13 -17.86 9.08 -7.07
CA MET A 13 -18.72 7.98 -7.53
C MET A 13 -19.11 8.10 -9.02
N GLY A 14 -19.13 9.31 -9.58
CA GLY A 14 -19.39 9.55 -11.00
C GLY A 14 -18.16 9.54 -11.91
N SER A 15 -16.98 9.19 -11.38
CA SER A 15 -15.76 9.08 -12.19
C SER A 15 -15.88 7.95 -13.21
N ASP A 16 -15.47 8.23 -14.46
CA ASP A 16 -15.46 7.23 -15.52
C ASP A 16 -14.35 6.18 -15.29
N ILE A 17 -14.46 5.07 -16.01
CA ILE A 17 -13.53 3.93 -15.92
C ILE A 17 -12.09 4.36 -16.19
N GLY A 18 -11.84 5.27 -17.14
CA GLY A 18 -10.50 5.73 -17.50
C GLY A 18 -9.84 6.52 -16.38
N ALA A 19 -10.60 7.40 -15.71
CA ALA A 19 -10.12 8.14 -14.54
C ALA A 19 -9.77 7.21 -13.37
N VAL A 20 -10.61 6.20 -13.10
CA VAL A 20 -10.37 5.18 -12.06
C VAL A 20 -9.15 4.33 -12.39
N SER A 21 -9.02 3.87 -13.64
CA SER A 21 -7.85 3.12 -14.11
C SER A 21 -6.55 3.93 -14.00
N THR A 22 -6.58 5.21 -14.37
CA THR A 22 -5.40 6.10 -14.29
C THR A 22 -4.94 6.29 -12.84
N PHE A 23 -5.88 6.45 -11.91
CA PHE A 23 -5.56 6.49 -10.48
C PHE A 23 -4.81 5.23 -10.04
N TYR A 24 -5.38 4.04 -10.27
CA TYR A 24 -4.76 2.79 -9.80
C TYR A 24 -3.46 2.47 -10.54
N MET A 25 -3.34 2.77 -11.83
CA MET A 25 -2.07 2.63 -12.57
C MET A 25 -0.92 3.40 -11.92
N TYR A 26 -1.17 4.64 -11.47
CA TYR A 26 -0.18 5.44 -10.76
C TYR A 26 0.12 4.87 -9.37
N TRP A 27 -0.91 4.65 -8.56
CA TRP A 27 -0.76 4.35 -7.14
C TRP A 27 -0.34 2.90 -6.83
N LEU A 28 -0.59 1.95 -7.74
CA LEU A 28 -0.05 0.59 -7.65
C LEU A 28 1.45 0.53 -8.00
N ARG A 29 1.93 1.49 -8.82
CA ARG A 29 3.34 1.64 -9.22
C ARG A 29 4.05 2.75 -8.44
N PHE A 30 3.44 3.23 -7.35
CA PHE A 30 3.89 4.40 -6.62
C PHE A 30 5.39 4.35 -6.28
N SER A 31 6.07 5.47 -6.48
CA SER A 31 7.44 5.67 -6.01
C SER A 31 7.57 7.05 -5.41
N THR A 32 8.14 7.14 -4.21
CA THR A 32 8.31 8.39 -3.50
C THR A 32 9.37 9.28 -4.15
N CYS A 33 9.02 10.55 -4.34
CA CYS A 33 9.94 11.62 -4.74
C CYS A 33 10.62 12.32 -3.56
N ARG A 34 10.41 11.83 -2.33
CA ARG A 34 11.05 12.39 -1.14
C ARG A 34 12.57 12.29 -1.28
N SER A 35 13.29 13.34 -0.89
CA SER A 35 14.75 13.35 -0.93
C SER A 35 15.32 12.28 0.00
N ASP A 36 16.59 11.93 -0.20
CA ASP A 36 17.33 11.03 0.69
C ASP A 36 17.36 11.56 2.14
N GLN A 37 17.39 12.89 2.29
CA GLN A 37 17.33 13.56 3.59
C GLN A 37 16.01 13.33 4.33
N ALA A 38 14.89 13.11 3.64
CA ALA A 38 13.63 12.80 4.30
C ALA A 38 13.67 11.47 5.07
N PHE A 39 14.64 10.61 4.77
CA PHE A 39 14.85 9.32 5.44
C PHE A 39 15.98 9.36 6.46
N SER A 40 16.71 10.48 6.64
CA SER A 40 17.82 10.58 7.60
C SER A 40 17.43 10.38 9.06
N ARG A 41 16.14 10.55 9.39
CA ARG A 41 15.60 10.18 10.72
C ARG A 41 15.78 8.69 11.06
N HIS A 42 16.08 7.86 10.06
CA HIS A 42 16.34 6.43 10.23
C HIS A 42 17.83 6.11 10.41
N ASP A 43 18.72 7.10 10.27
CA ASP A 43 20.15 6.91 10.47
C ASP A 43 20.44 6.37 11.88
N LYS A 44 21.33 5.38 11.96
CA LYS A 44 21.72 4.76 13.23
C LYS A 44 23.07 5.25 13.75
N TRP A 45 23.90 5.79 12.87
CA TRP A 45 25.23 6.27 13.21
C TRP A 45 25.32 7.76 12.97
N ASP A 46 25.79 8.52 13.97
CA ASP A 46 26.20 9.90 13.79
C ASP A 46 27.58 9.93 13.11
N LEU A 47 27.71 10.76 12.08
CA LEU A 47 28.95 10.93 11.34
C LEU A 47 29.96 11.82 12.07
N GLN A 48 29.53 12.58 13.08
CA GLN A 48 30.42 13.37 13.94
C GLN A 48 31.22 12.47 14.90
N ASP A 49 30.65 11.35 15.30
CA ASP A 49 31.28 10.37 16.19
C ASP A 49 32.32 9.47 15.48
N ALA A 50 32.54 9.68 14.19
CA ALA A 50 33.42 8.84 13.40
C ALA A 50 34.90 9.02 13.83
N PRO A 51 35.58 7.97 14.31
CA PRO A 51 36.96 8.06 14.81
C PRO A 51 38.02 8.22 13.70
N SER A 52 37.65 7.96 12.44
CA SER A 52 38.54 8.08 11.30
C SER A 52 37.76 8.34 9.99
N PRO A 53 38.43 8.85 8.93
CA PRO A 53 37.79 9.03 7.63
C PRO A 53 37.25 7.73 7.01
N LEU A 54 37.95 6.60 7.24
CA LEU A 54 37.50 5.28 6.80
C LEU A 54 36.21 4.89 7.51
N MET A 55 36.16 5.05 8.84
CA MET A 55 34.97 4.72 9.61
C MET A 55 33.79 5.60 9.23
N ARG A 56 34.01 6.91 8.99
CA ARG A 56 32.96 7.82 8.51
C ARG A 56 32.33 7.33 7.20
N ARG A 57 33.13 6.83 6.25
CA ARG A 57 32.62 6.26 4.99
C ARG A 57 31.78 5.01 5.22
N LEU A 58 32.24 4.11 6.09
CA LEU A 58 31.48 2.91 6.46
C LEU A 58 30.15 3.26 7.14
N MET A 59 30.16 4.21 8.08
CA MET A 59 28.96 4.73 8.73
C MET A 59 27.99 5.35 7.71
N GLN A 60 28.50 6.17 6.79
CA GLN A 60 27.69 6.74 5.70
C GLN A 60 27.06 5.67 4.80
N GLN A 61 27.83 4.64 4.45
CA GLN A 61 27.34 3.51 3.65
C GLN A 61 26.22 2.78 4.39
N LYS A 62 26.41 2.50 5.69
CA LYS A 62 25.40 1.81 6.49
C LYS A 62 24.13 2.64 6.71
N ASN A 63 24.26 3.95 6.93
CA ASN A 63 23.11 4.86 6.96
C ASN A 63 22.39 4.88 5.61
N ARG A 64 23.11 4.87 4.49
CA ARG A 64 22.48 4.78 3.15
C ARG A 64 21.68 3.50 3.00
N GLU A 65 22.25 2.34 3.34
CA GLU A 65 21.53 1.04 3.29
C GLU A 65 20.22 1.08 4.12
N ILE A 66 20.25 1.72 5.29
CA ILE A 66 19.05 1.87 6.14
C ILE A 66 18.02 2.78 5.48
N ARG A 67 18.44 3.90 4.91
CA ARG A 67 17.56 4.85 4.23
C ARG A 67 16.94 4.25 2.97
N ASP A 68 17.70 3.48 2.21
CA ASP A 68 17.22 2.75 1.04
C ASP A 68 16.15 1.73 1.45
N LYS A 69 16.39 0.97 2.52
CA LYS A 69 15.39 0.06 3.07
C LYS A 69 14.13 0.79 3.55
N ALA A 70 14.28 1.92 4.24
CA ALA A 70 13.15 2.73 4.69
C ALA A 70 12.33 3.28 3.51
N ARG A 71 12.98 3.69 2.42
CA ARG A 71 12.34 4.12 1.17
C ARG A 71 11.58 2.98 0.51
N LEU A 72 12.18 1.80 0.40
CA LEU A 72 11.53 0.60 -0.13
C LEU A 72 10.27 0.26 0.68
N MET A 73 10.37 0.21 2.00
CA MET A 73 9.22 -0.06 2.88
C MET A 73 8.13 1.01 2.78
N PHE A 74 8.49 2.28 2.60
CA PHE A 74 7.51 3.35 2.40
C PHE A 74 6.72 3.15 1.10
N ASN A 75 7.42 2.88 -0.01
CA ASN A 75 6.76 2.63 -1.31
C ASN A 75 5.87 1.40 -1.25
N ASP A 76 6.36 0.30 -0.67
CA ASP A 76 5.60 -0.94 -0.51
C ASP A 76 4.33 -0.74 0.32
N LYS A 77 4.40 0.01 1.44
CA LYS A 77 3.21 0.36 2.23
C LYS A 77 2.16 1.10 1.41
N VAL A 78 2.57 2.08 0.60
CA VAL A 78 1.62 2.81 -0.27
C VAL A 78 1.00 1.87 -1.30
N ARG A 79 1.80 1.04 -1.97
CA ARG A 79 1.29 0.08 -2.98
C ARG A 79 0.34 -0.96 -2.38
N ARG A 80 0.64 -1.46 -1.17
CA ARG A 80 -0.24 -2.36 -0.41
C ARG A 80 -1.57 -1.70 -0.08
N LEU A 81 -1.54 -0.45 0.41
CA LEU A 81 -2.75 0.32 0.67
C LEU A 81 -3.56 0.51 -0.62
N SER A 82 -2.92 0.88 -1.73
CA SER A 82 -3.60 1.05 -3.02
C SER A 82 -4.31 -0.22 -3.48
N ARG A 83 -3.68 -1.40 -3.33
CA ARG A 83 -4.31 -2.69 -3.62
C ARG A 83 -5.53 -2.96 -2.74
N TRP A 84 -5.41 -2.67 -1.44
CA TRP A 84 -6.53 -2.82 -0.51
C TRP A 84 -7.69 -1.89 -0.85
N VAL A 85 -7.41 -0.63 -1.18
CA VAL A 85 -8.44 0.32 -1.63
C VAL A 85 -9.08 -0.14 -2.93
N MET A 86 -8.29 -0.61 -3.91
CA MET A 86 -8.80 -1.14 -5.18
C MET A 86 -9.77 -2.31 -4.99
N ALA A 87 -9.47 -3.22 -4.04
CA ALA A 87 -10.34 -4.35 -3.72
C ALA A 87 -11.67 -3.94 -3.05
N LEU A 88 -11.74 -2.73 -2.50
CA LEU A 88 -12.94 -2.19 -1.83
C LEU A 88 -13.73 -1.20 -2.71
N ASP A 89 -13.11 -0.65 -3.75
CA ASP A 89 -13.71 0.37 -4.59
C ASP A 89 -14.82 -0.23 -5.46
N PRO A 90 -16.09 0.21 -5.32
CA PRO A 90 -17.20 -0.33 -6.10
C PRO A 90 -17.21 0.15 -7.55
N ARG A 91 -16.38 1.15 -7.90
CA ARG A 91 -16.35 1.71 -9.26
C ARG A 91 -15.66 0.74 -10.21
N PRO A 92 -16.19 0.58 -11.44
CA PRO A 92 -15.55 -0.27 -12.43
C PRO A 92 -14.18 0.31 -12.81
N CYS A 93 -13.16 -0.54 -12.79
CA CYS A 93 -11.85 -0.27 -13.36
C CYS A 93 -11.56 -1.26 -14.48
N GLU A 94 -10.65 -0.90 -15.38
CA GLU A 94 -10.10 -1.87 -16.33
C GLU A 94 -9.29 -2.93 -15.56
N HIS A 95 -9.34 -4.19 -16.01
CA HIS A 95 -8.60 -5.26 -15.33
C HIS A 95 -7.10 -5.03 -15.51
N LEU A 96 -6.46 -4.49 -14.47
CA LEU A 96 -5.01 -4.32 -14.45
C LEU A 96 -4.40 -5.67 -14.10
N GLU A 97 -3.74 -6.33 -15.06
CA GLU A 97 -2.96 -7.53 -14.76
C GLU A 97 -1.87 -7.17 -13.75
N LEU A 98 -2.03 -7.62 -12.51
CA LEU A 98 -1.06 -7.47 -11.43
C LEU A 98 0.02 -8.56 -11.54
N SER A 99 0.54 -8.76 -12.75
CA SER A 99 1.68 -9.64 -12.99
C SER A 99 2.95 -8.83 -12.71
N ASP A 100 3.73 -9.29 -11.73
CA ASP A 100 5.10 -8.83 -11.45
C ASP A 100 5.28 -7.44 -10.80
N MET A 101 5.04 -7.36 -9.48
CA MET A 101 5.61 -6.29 -8.64
C MET A 101 6.21 -6.93 -7.38
N GLY A 102 7.41 -7.49 -7.55
CA GLY A 102 8.22 -8.13 -6.51
C GLY A 102 8.30 -7.34 -5.20
N GLY A 103 8.04 -8.07 -4.11
CA GLY A 103 8.05 -7.55 -2.74
C GLY A 103 7.72 -8.66 -1.75
N GLU A 104 8.56 -9.69 -1.69
CA GLU A 104 8.56 -10.68 -0.62
C GLU A 104 8.89 -10.00 0.72
N VAL A 105 7.87 -9.61 1.47
CA VAL A 105 7.76 -9.93 2.91
C VAL A 105 6.27 -10.13 3.16
N ALA A 106 5.87 -11.40 3.17
CA ALA A 106 4.58 -11.82 3.69
C ALA A 106 4.58 -11.52 5.20
N GLU A 107 3.77 -10.54 5.59
CA GLU A 107 3.15 -10.55 6.90
C GLU A 107 1.66 -10.74 6.59
N GLU A 108 1.12 -11.86 7.05
CA GLU A 108 -0.25 -12.32 6.77
C GLU A 108 -1.24 -11.18 6.95
N ALA A 109 -1.91 -10.80 5.87
CA ALA A 109 -3.24 -10.22 6.00
C ALA A 109 -4.10 -11.31 6.66
N PRO A 110 -4.84 -11.03 7.75
CA PRO A 110 -5.82 -11.99 8.25
C PRO A 110 -6.87 -12.18 7.15
N ALA A 111 -6.71 -13.27 6.40
CA ALA A 111 -7.79 -13.86 5.64
C ALA A 111 -8.77 -14.42 6.67
N ASP A 112 -9.77 -13.61 7.06
CA ASP A 112 -11.13 -14.04 7.44
C ASP A 112 -11.84 -12.97 8.29
N GLU A 113 -12.72 -12.18 7.67
CA GLU A 113 -13.87 -11.59 8.39
C GLU A 113 -15.06 -11.25 7.47
N ARG A 114 -15.17 -11.91 6.32
CA ARG A 114 -16.30 -11.73 5.38
C ARG A 114 -16.90 -13.05 4.88
N ALA A 115 -16.58 -14.17 5.52
CA ALA A 115 -17.00 -15.51 5.08
C ALA A 115 -18.52 -15.72 5.13
N PHE A 116 -19.29 -14.97 5.94
CA PHE A 116 -20.73 -15.19 6.08
C PHE A 116 -21.50 -13.86 6.16
N HIS A 117 -21.87 -13.29 5.02
CA HIS A 117 -22.73 -12.10 4.95
C HIS A 117 -23.97 -12.36 4.09
N CYS A 118 -25.11 -11.78 4.47
CA CYS A 118 -26.34 -11.86 3.69
C CYS A 118 -26.29 -10.87 2.53
N ALA A 119 -26.41 -11.36 1.29
CA ALA A 119 -26.41 -10.49 0.10
C ALA A 119 -27.63 -9.55 0.01
N ALA A 120 -28.73 -9.84 0.73
CA ALA A 120 -29.95 -9.04 0.68
C ALA A 120 -29.93 -7.85 1.66
N CYS A 121 -29.25 -7.97 2.80
CA CYS A 121 -29.24 -6.92 3.84
C CYS A 121 -27.83 -6.54 4.33
N ASN A 122 -26.79 -7.13 3.74
CA ASN A 122 -25.38 -6.95 4.08
C ASN A 122 -25.01 -7.15 5.57
N LYS A 123 -25.84 -7.89 6.33
CA LYS A 123 -25.49 -8.29 7.70
C LYS A 123 -24.44 -9.39 7.69
N CYS A 124 -23.41 -9.22 8.50
CA CYS A 124 -22.34 -10.20 8.71
C CYS A 124 -22.66 -11.10 9.92
N TYR A 125 -22.30 -12.38 9.81
CA TYR A 125 -22.56 -13.41 10.81
C TYR A 125 -21.27 -14.13 11.19
N LYS A 126 -21.21 -14.67 12.41
CA LYS A 126 -20.00 -15.29 12.96
C LYS A 126 -19.73 -16.70 12.41
N ASN A 127 -20.74 -17.31 11.77
CA ASN A 127 -20.63 -18.62 11.13
C ASN A 127 -21.73 -18.84 10.07
N ALA A 128 -21.56 -19.87 9.24
CA ALA A 128 -22.51 -20.28 8.21
C ALA A 128 -23.91 -20.59 8.75
N GLY A 129 -24.02 -21.14 9.97
CA GLY A 129 -25.29 -21.51 10.59
C GLY A 129 -26.16 -20.29 10.90
N GLN A 130 -25.56 -19.22 11.41
CA GLN A 130 -26.24 -17.96 11.68
C GLN A 130 -26.74 -17.28 10.39
N LEU A 131 -25.95 -17.32 9.32
CA LEU A 131 -26.35 -16.82 8.00
C LEU A 131 -27.52 -17.65 7.43
N SER A 132 -27.42 -18.98 7.46
CA SER A 132 -28.49 -19.85 6.94
C SER A 132 -29.80 -19.70 7.70
N ASN A 133 -29.74 -19.55 9.04
CA ASN A 133 -30.94 -19.29 9.84
C ASN A 133 -31.56 -17.94 9.51
N HIS A 134 -30.74 -16.92 9.29
CA HIS A 134 -31.21 -15.60 8.85
C HIS A 134 -31.91 -15.68 7.48
N GLU A 135 -31.31 -16.34 6.48
CA GLU A 135 -31.90 -16.51 5.15
C GLU A 135 -33.23 -17.29 5.17
N LYS A 136 -33.32 -18.28 6.06
CA LYS A 136 -34.54 -19.08 6.26
C LYS A 136 -35.63 -18.35 7.03
N SER A 137 -35.25 -17.43 7.92
CA SER A 137 -36.19 -16.61 8.70
C SER A 137 -36.70 -15.39 7.93
N THR A 138 -36.05 -15.00 6.83
CA THR A 138 -36.48 -13.92 5.94
C THR A 138 -37.30 -14.41 4.74
N LYS A 139 -37.75 -15.67 4.75
CA LYS A 139 -38.88 -16.17 3.96
C LYS A 139 -40.16 -16.07 4.79
#